data_AF-A0A7W6DN47-F1
#
_entry.id   AF-A0A7W6DN47-F1
#
_cell.length_a   1.000
_cell.length_b   1.000
_cell.length_c   1.000
_cell.angle_alpha   90.00
_cell.angle_beta   90.00
_cell.angle_gamma   90.00
#
_symmetry.space_group_name_H-M   'P 1'
#
loop_
_entity.id
_entity.type
_entity.pdbx_description
1 polymer ?
#
loop_
_entity_poly.entity_id
_entity_poly.type
_entity_poly.pdbx_seq_one_letter_code
_entity_poly.pdbx_strand_id
1 'polypeptide(L)'
;MFETLALLIFAHALADYPVQATWIATTKSHRAPHPSGYPWYQSLAAHSVIHGGFVGIITGSLWLGIAETALHFLIDYLKSDGAFGTGPRSVNIDQALHISCKLIWVAILAIQ
;
A
#
# COMPACT_ATOMS: atom_id res chain seq x y z
N MET A 1 -10.48 10.94 15.59
CA MET A 1 -9.88 11.13 14.24
C MET A 1 -8.37 11.00 14.29
N PHE A 2 -7.71 11.59 15.29
CA PHE A 2 -6.27 11.41 15.51
C PHE A 2 -5.88 9.94 15.76
N GLU A 3 -6.66 9.23 16.57
CA GLU A 3 -6.47 7.80 16.86
C GLU A 3 -6.60 6.95 15.60
N THR A 4 -7.61 7.23 14.78
CA THR A 4 -7.82 6.57 13.48
C THR A 4 -6.61 6.78 12.58
N LEU A 5 -6.10 8.02 12.46
CA LEU A 5 -4.90 8.30 11.68
C LEU A 5 -3.69 7.53 12.21
N ALA A 6 -3.47 7.53 13.53
CA ALA A 6 -2.37 6.80 14.15
C ALA A 6 -2.45 5.30 13.87
N LEU A 7 -3.65 4.70 13.95
CA LEU A 7 -3.88 3.30 13.64
C LEU A 7 -3.67 2.98 12.15
N LEU A 8 -4.09 3.88 11.25
CA LEU A 8 -3.88 3.71 9.81
C LEU A 8 -2.38 3.77 9.44
N ILE A 9 -1.62 4.69 10.05
CA ILE A 9 -0.17 4.79 9.88
C ILE A 9 0.52 3.53 10.46
N PHE A 10 0.10 3.10 11.65
CA PHE A 10 0.60 1.88 12.27
C PHE A 10 0.35 0.66 11.37
N ALA A 11 -0.87 0.49 10.87
CA ALA A 11 -1.23 -0.64 10.03
C ALA A 11 -0.47 -0.65 8.70
N HIS A 12 -0.25 0.52 8.10
CA HIS A 12 0.62 0.64 6.93
C HIS A 12 2.05 0.17 7.23
N ALA A 13 2.65 0.65 8.32
CA ALA A 13 3.98 0.23 8.72
C ALA A 13 4.05 -1.27 9.08
N LEU A 14 3.02 -1.81 9.74
CA LEU A 14 2.90 -3.23 10.04
C LEU A 14 2.84 -4.08 8.76
N ALA A 15 2.08 -3.62 7.75
CA ALA A 15 1.91 -4.30 6.48
C ALA A 15 3.18 -4.28 5.62
N ASP A 16 3.87 -3.13 5.52
CA ASP A 16 5.03 -2.94 4.64
C ASP A 16 6.34 -3.52 5.19
N TYR A 17 6.49 -3.62 6.51
CA TYR A 17 7.76 -3.99 7.12
C TYR A 17 7.71 -5.41 7.74
N PRO A 18 6.91 -5.70 8.80
CA PRO A 18 6.76 -7.07 9.31
C PRO A 18 6.04 -8.06 8.39
N VAL A 19 4.87 -7.68 7.84
CA VAL A 19 3.99 -8.64 7.13
C VAL A 19 4.46 -8.88 5.69
N GLN A 20 5.03 -7.85 5.05
CA GLN A 20 5.67 -7.99 3.74
C GLN A 20 7.04 -8.66 3.88
N ALA A 21 7.04 -9.99 3.95
CA ALA A 21 8.27 -10.77 3.88
C ALA A 21 9.01 -10.52 2.54
N THR A 22 10.31 -10.82 2.52
CA THR A 22 11.18 -10.67 1.34
C THR A 22 10.56 -11.26 0.08
N TRP A 23 9.81 -12.36 0.20
CA TRP A 23 9.11 -12.98 -0.93
C TRP A 23 8.15 -12.03 -1.64
N ILE A 24 7.25 -11.35 -0.93
CA ILE A 24 6.31 -10.41 -1.55
C ILE A 24 7.08 -9.23 -2.14
N ALA A 25 8.08 -8.72 -1.39
CA ALA A 25 8.89 -7.59 -1.83
C ALA A 25 9.62 -7.86 -3.16
N THR A 26 10.10 -9.08 -3.39
CA THR A 26 10.82 -9.45 -4.63
C THR A 26 9.91 -9.95 -5.75
N THR A 27 8.68 -10.37 -5.45
CA THR A 27 7.76 -10.92 -6.46
C THR A 27 6.74 -9.91 -6.97
N LYS A 28 6.47 -8.81 -6.26
CA LYS A 28 5.41 -7.85 -6.65
C LYS A 28 5.76 -6.92 -7.82
N SER A 29 6.99 -6.97 -8.35
CA SER A 29 7.44 -6.10 -9.43
C SER A 29 7.25 -6.75 -10.81
N HIS A 30 6.57 -6.06 -11.74
CA HIS A 30 6.47 -6.48 -13.15
C HIS A 30 7.76 -6.24 -13.94
N ARG A 31 8.60 -5.30 -13.50
CA ARG A 31 9.86 -4.94 -14.16
C ARG A 31 11.01 -5.88 -13.80
N ALA A 32 10.90 -6.59 -12.68
CA ALA A 32 11.89 -7.57 -12.24
C ALA A 32 11.19 -8.92 -11.96
N PRO A 33 10.82 -9.68 -13.01
CA PRO A 33 10.20 -10.98 -12.84
C PRO A 33 11.04 -11.90 -11.94
N HIS A 34 10.39 -12.49 -10.95
CA HIS A 34 11.06 -13.36 -10.01
C HIS A 34 11.53 -14.68 -10.69
N PRO A 35 12.70 -15.25 -10.35
CA PRO A 35 13.21 -16.48 -10.98
C PRO A 35 12.29 -17.69 -10.90
N SER A 36 11.37 -17.72 -9.92
CA SER A 36 10.36 -18.79 -9.81
C SER A 36 9.25 -18.73 -10.86
N GLY A 37 9.16 -17.65 -11.64
CA GLY A 37 8.06 -17.41 -12.58
C GLY A 37 6.73 -17.07 -11.90
N TYR A 38 6.73 -16.81 -10.58
CA TYR A 38 5.51 -16.47 -9.86
C TYR A 38 4.89 -15.16 -10.42
N PRO A 39 3.57 -15.12 -10.66
CA PRO A 39 2.92 -13.97 -11.28
C PRO A 39 2.94 -12.75 -10.36
N TRP A 40 3.62 -11.68 -10.81
CA TRP A 40 3.79 -10.44 -10.05
C TRP A 40 2.46 -9.82 -9.62
N TYR A 41 1.44 -9.91 -10.47
CA TYR A 41 0.13 -9.31 -10.22
C TYR A 41 -0.58 -9.97 -9.04
N GLN A 42 -0.33 -11.25 -8.75
CA GLN A 42 -0.90 -11.90 -7.58
C GLN A 42 -0.23 -11.42 -6.30
N SER A 43 1.11 -11.29 -6.29
CA SER A 43 1.84 -10.75 -5.15
C SER A 43 1.48 -9.30 -4.87
N LEU A 44 1.39 -8.48 -5.91
CA LEU A 44 1.01 -7.08 -5.79
C LEU A 44 -0.45 -6.94 -5.31
N ALA A 45 -1.39 -7.67 -5.92
CA ALA A 45 -2.79 -7.64 -5.50
C ALA A 45 -2.95 -8.10 -4.05
N ALA A 46 -2.29 -9.19 -3.64
CA ALA A 46 -2.36 -9.68 -2.26
C ALA A 46 -1.83 -8.63 -1.26
N HIS A 47 -0.70 -7.98 -1.59
CA HIS A 47 -0.14 -6.91 -0.77
C HIS A 47 -1.11 -5.72 -0.65
N SER A 48 -1.69 -5.26 -1.76
CA SER A 48 -2.66 -4.16 -1.76
C SER A 48 -3.97 -4.50 -1.04
N VAL A 49 -4.41 -5.76 -1.09
CA VAL A 49 -5.59 -6.24 -0.36
C VAL A 49 -5.34 -6.25 1.14
N ILE A 50 -4.12 -6.57 1.61
CA ILE A 50 -3.78 -6.50 3.04
C ILE A 50 -3.93 -5.05 3.55
N HIS A 51 -3.40 -4.07 2.81
CA HIS A 51 -3.54 -2.65 3.16
C HIS A 51 -5.00 -2.19 3.15
N GLY A 52 -5.75 -2.50 2.09
CA GLY A 52 -7.18 -2.17 2.03
C GLY A 52 -8.01 -2.87 3.12
N GLY A 53 -7.65 -4.09 3.49
CA GLY A 53 -8.26 -4.83 4.61
C GLY A 53 -8.06 -4.10 5.94
N PHE A 54 -6.83 -3.65 6.23
CA PHE A 54 -6.57 -2.84 7.42
C PHE A 54 -7.36 -1.53 7.41
N VAL A 55 -7.39 -0.81 6.29
CA VAL A 55 -8.19 0.41 6.15
C VAL A 55 -9.67 0.12 6.40
N GLY A 56 -10.23 -0.91 5.77
CA GLY A 56 -11.63 -1.28 5.96
C GLY A 56 -11.98 -1.65 7.41
N ILE A 57 -11.12 -2.42 8.08
CA ILE A 57 -11.30 -2.81 9.49
C ILE A 57 -11.22 -1.59 10.42
N ILE A 58 -10.21 -0.73 10.26
CA ILE A 58 -9.97 0.40 11.16
C ILE A 58 -11.03 1.49 10.98
N THR A 59 -11.46 1.72 9.74
CA THR A 59 -12.43 2.79 9.41
C THR A 59 -13.88 2.32 9.49
N GLY A 60 -14.13 1.00 9.48
CA GLY A 60 -15.46 0.43 9.35
C GLY A 60 -16.08 0.60 7.95
N SER A 61 -15.31 1.04 6.95
CA SER A 61 -15.80 1.36 5.60
C SER A 61 -15.21 0.44 4.54
N LEU A 62 -16.06 -0.43 3.96
CA LEU A 62 -15.68 -1.29 2.84
C LEU A 62 -15.21 -0.47 1.63
N TRP A 63 -15.84 0.69 1.37
CA TRP A 63 -15.50 1.54 0.23
C TRP A 63 -14.12 2.17 0.36
N LEU A 64 -13.73 2.60 1.57
CA LEU A 64 -12.38 3.10 1.82
C LEU A 64 -11.34 1.97 1.71
N GLY A 65 -11.69 0.76 2.16
CA GLY A 65 -10.84 -0.42 1.96
C GLY A 65 -10.61 -0.75 0.47
N ILE A 66 -11.67 -0.76 -0.34
CA ILE A 66 -11.56 -0.96 -1.80
C ILE A 66 -10.71 0.14 -2.45
N ALA A 67 -10.94 1.41 -2.07
CA ALA A 67 -10.21 2.54 -2.61
C ALA A 67 -8.71 2.47 -2.25
N GLU A 68 -8.37 2.11 -1.01
CA GLU A 68 -7.00 1.86 -0.60
C GLU A 68 -6.37 0.72 -1.39
N THR A 69 -7.06 -0.41 -1.57
CA THR A 69 -6.52 -1.51 -2.39
C THR A 69 -6.18 -1.04 -3.81
N ALA A 70 -7.06 -0.26 -4.45
CA ALA A 70 -6.81 0.25 -5.79
C ALA A 70 -5.64 1.24 -5.84
N LEU A 71 -5.58 2.21 -4.92
CA LEU A 71 -4.51 3.21 -4.88
C LEU A 71 -3.17 2.58 -4.49
N HIS A 72 -3.16 1.67 -3.52
CA HIS A 72 -1.95 0.98 -3.08
C HIS A 72 -1.34 0.16 -4.22
N PHE A 73 -2.19 -0.57 -4.96
CA PHE A 73 -1.76 -1.30 -6.16
C PHE A 73 -1.14 -0.35 -7.20
N LEU A 74 -1.80 0.78 -7.48
CA LEU A 74 -1.32 1.74 -8.46
C LEU A 74 0.01 2.38 -8.05
N ILE A 75 0.16 2.80 -6.79
CA ILE A 75 1.39 3.44 -6.29
C ILE A 75 2.57 2.47 -6.38
N ASP A 76 2.40 1.24 -5.89
CA ASP A 76 3.45 0.21 -5.93
C ASP A 76 3.79 -0.24 -7.36
N TYR A 77 2.79 -0.28 -8.25
CA TYR A 77 2.99 -0.53 -9.67
C TYR A 77 3.82 0.59 -10.30
N LEU A 78 3.46 1.86 -10.07
CA LEU A 78 4.18 3.03 -10.60
C LEU A 78 5.61 3.12 -10.04
N LYS A 79 5.80 2.80 -8.76
CA LYS A 79 7.13 2.66 -8.16
C LYS A 79 7.95 1.61 -8.88
N SER A 80 7.36 0.43 -9.11
CA SER A 80 8.01 -0.67 -9.84
C SER A 80 8.33 -0.29 -11.28
N ASP A 81 7.49 0.53 -11.92
CA ASP A 81 7.69 1.05 -13.27
C ASP A 81 8.77 2.14 -13.36
N GLY A 82 9.26 2.64 -12.21
CA GLY A 82 10.29 3.67 -12.13
C GLY A 82 9.74 5.10 -12.23
N ALA A 83 8.42 5.29 -12.12
CA ALA A 83 7.78 6.60 -12.23
C ALA A 83 8.25 7.61 -11.16
N PHE A 84 8.73 7.11 -10.02
CA PHE A 84 9.26 7.93 -8.91
C PHE A 84 10.79 8.05 -8.91
N GLY A 85 11.45 7.60 -9.98
CA GLY A 85 12.90 7.48 -10.08
C GLY A 85 13.44 6.22 -9.39
N THR A 86 14.72 6.23 -9.03
CA THR A 86 15.43 5.07 -8.45
C THR A 86 16.07 5.39 -7.10
N GLY A 87 16.48 4.34 -6.37
CA GLY A 87 17.18 4.47 -5.09
C GLY A 87 16.28 4.98 -3.94
N PRO A 88 16.87 5.54 -2.87
CA PRO A 88 16.15 5.94 -1.66
C PRO A 88 15.03 6.97 -1.91
N ARG A 89 15.19 7.82 -2.94
CA ARG A 89 14.17 8.81 -3.31
C ARG A 89 12.85 8.15 -3.71
N SER A 90 12.91 7.09 -4.51
CA SER A 90 11.73 6.36 -4.97
C SER A 90 10.96 5.76 -3.78
N VAL A 91 11.69 5.23 -2.79
CA VAL A 91 11.11 4.72 -1.53
C VAL A 91 10.45 5.82 -0.72
N ASN A 92 11.08 6.99 -0.59
CA ASN A 92 10.50 8.11 0.16
C ASN A 92 9.22 8.65 -0.49
N ILE A 93 9.17 8.74 -1.82
CA ILE A 93 7.98 9.18 -2.56
C ILE A 93 6.84 8.16 -2.39
N ASP A 94 7.15 6.88 -2.54
CA ASP A 94 6.23 5.77 -2.31
C ASP A 94 5.58 5.85 -0.92
N GLN A 95 6.38 5.94 0.15
CA GLN A 95 5.88 6.05 1.52
C GLN A 95 5.06 7.33 1.73
N ALA A 96 5.47 8.47 1.15
CA ALA A 96 4.74 9.73 1.28
C ALA A 96 3.36 9.68 0.60
N LEU A 97 3.25 9.05 -0.57
CA LEU A 97 1.99 8.84 -1.27
C LEU A 97 1.07 7.93 -0.47
N HIS A 98 1.61 6.85 0.08
CA HIS A 98 0.85 5.96 0.93
C HIS A 98 0.32 6.69 2.16
N ILE A 99 1.15 7.42 2.90
CA ILE A 99 0.70 8.21 4.08
C ILE A 99 -0.34 9.27 3.70
N SER A 100 -0.20 9.87 2.52
CA SER A 100 -1.17 10.84 2.00
C SER A 100 -2.55 10.22 1.78
N CYS A 101 -2.64 8.96 1.34
CA CYS A 101 -3.91 8.24 1.27
C CYS A 101 -4.59 8.17 2.65
N LYS A 102 -3.82 7.94 3.73
CA LYS A 102 -4.35 7.79 5.09
C LYS A 102 -4.88 9.12 5.62
N LEU A 103 -4.19 10.21 5.30
CA LEU A 103 -4.68 11.58 5.57
C LEU A 103 -5.99 11.86 4.83
N ILE A 104 -6.09 11.47 3.54
CA ILE A 104 -7.30 11.64 2.74
C ILE A 104 -8.45 10.80 3.31
N TRP A 105 -8.23 9.55 3.71
CA TRP A 105 -9.28 8.71 4.32
C TRP A 105 -9.82 9.30 5.60
N VAL A 106 -8.95 9.81 6.48
CA VAL A 106 -9.39 10.48 7.71
C VAL A 106 -10.15 11.77 7.39
N ALA A 107 -9.72 12.53 6.38
CA ALA A 107 -10.46 13.72 5.95
C ALA A 107 -11.85 13.39 5.40
N ILE A 108 -11.98 12.31 4.61
CA ILE A 108 -13.29 11.83 4.11
C ILE A 108 -14.18 11.38 5.28
N LEU A 109 -13.64 10.60 6.22
CA LEU A 109 -14.40 10.17 7.40
C LEU A 109 -14.84 11.33 8.29
N ALA A 110 -14.07 12.42 8.35
CA ALA A 110 -14.39 13.57 9.17
C ALA A 110 -15.56 14.42 8.63
N ILE A 111 -15.94 14.24 7.36
CA ILE A 111 -17.04 14.98 6.71
C ILE A 111 -18.26 14.08 6.42
N GLN A 112 -18.20 12.81 6.78
CA GLN A 112 -19.31 11.86 6.72
C GLN A 112 -20.10 11.89 8.03
#